data_AF-A0A7R9W371-F1
#
_entry.id   AF-A0A7R9W371-F1
#
_cell.length_a   1.000
_cell.length_b   1.000
_cell.length_c   1.000
_cell.angle_alpha   90.00
_cell.angle_beta   90.00
_cell.angle_gamma   90.00
#
_symmetry.space_group_name_H-M   'P 1'
#
loop_
_entity.id
_entity.type
_entity.pdbx_description
1 polymer ?
#
loop_
_entity_poly.entity_id
_entity_poly.type
_entity_poly.pdbx_seq_one_letter_code
_entity_poly.pdbx_strand_id
1 'polypeptide(L)'
;GPNGVPAAKSSPDVALHCGSILRSMLRHPSLFKLLVSEQYAPRCVFPFLDSFVHQPNFEVASDALETVRVIFTGGGGGIAGLNVSPVSEGEETTEEMASAFLQREYNSVIEERFNEKMLSGSA
;
A
#
# COMPACT_ATOMS: atom_id res chain seq x y z
N GLY A 1 9.09 -26.62 29.63
CA GLY A 1 9.24 -27.04 28.23
C GLY A 1 8.60 -26.00 27.35
N PRO A 2 9.30 -25.44 26.34
CA PRO A 2 8.74 -24.35 25.57
C PRO A 2 7.88 -24.91 24.44
N ASN A 3 6.57 -24.72 24.54
CA ASN A 3 5.66 -24.81 23.40
C ASN A 3 5.87 -23.57 22.53
N GLY A 4 6.86 -23.63 21.64
CA GLY A 4 6.99 -22.67 20.56
C GLY A 4 5.91 -22.97 19.52
N VAL A 5 4.84 -22.18 19.52
CA VAL A 5 3.93 -22.12 18.36
C VAL A 5 4.80 -21.71 17.18
N PRO A 6 4.98 -22.54 16.14
CA PRO A 6 5.74 -22.12 14.97
C PRO A 6 5.00 -20.93 14.37
N ALA A 7 5.63 -19.76 14.37
CA ALA A 7 5.19 -18.62 13.58
C ALA A 7 4.94 -19.16 12.17
N ALA A 8 3.67 -19.17 11.74
CA ALA A 8 3.29 -19.67 10.44
C ALA A 8 4.08 -18.86 9.41
N LYS A 9 5.14 -19.44 8.86
CA LYS A 9 5.80 -18.90 7.68
C LYS A 9 4.75 -18.92 6.60
N SER A 10 4.10 -17.78 6.34
CA SER A 10 3.33 -17.59 5.13
C SER A 10 4.25 -18.01 3.98
N SER A 11 3.80 -18.98 3.19
CA SER A 11 4.59 -19.37 2.02
C SER A 11 4.70 -18.15 1.11
N PRO A 12 5.89 -17.86 0.54
CA PRO A 12 6.07 -16.76 -0.40
C PRO A 12 5.01 -16.77 -1.50
N ASP A 13 4.61 -17.96 -1.96
CA ASP A 13 3.56 -18.15 -2.96
C ASP A 13 2.22 -17.52 -2.57
N VAL A 14 1.83 -17.63 -1.29
CA VAL A 14 0.58 -17.02 -0.80
C VAL A 14 0.70 -15.50 -0.79
N ALA A 15 1.85 -14.96 -0.39
CA ALA A 15 2.08 -13.52 -0.40
C ALA A 15 2.01 -12.94 -1.83
N LEU A 16 2.68 -13.59 -2.78
CA LEU A 16 2.67 -13.21 -4.20
C LEU A 16 1.26 -13.33 -4.81
N HIS A 17 0.52 -14.38 -4.45
CA HIS A 17 -0.86 -14.54 -4.89
C HIS A 17 -1.78 -13.45 -4.35
N CYS A 18 -1.67 -13.12 -3.06
CA CYS A 18 -2.41 -12.02 -2.44
C CYS A 18 -2.07 -10.66 -3.08
N GLY A 19 -0.80 -10.40 -3.37
CA GLY A 19 -0.37 -9.19 -4.07
C GLY A 19 -1.01 -9.07 -5.47
N SER A 20 -1.06 -10.16 -6.22
CA SER A 20 -1.72 -10.22 -7.53
C SER A 20 -3.23 -9.92 -7.45
N ILE A 21 -3.93 -10.52 -6.49
CA ILE A 21 -5.37 -10.25 -6.24
C ILE A 21 -5.57 -8.77 -5.89
N LEU A 22 -4.77 -8.24 -4.96
CA LEU A 22 -4.89 -6.86 -4.51
C LEU A 22 -4.70 -5.88 -5.67
N ARG A 23 -3.65 -6.05 -6.49
CA ARG A 23 -3.43 -5.19 -7.66
C ARG A 23 -4.54 -5.31 -8.70
N SER A 24 -5.19 -6.46 -8.80
CA SER A 24 -6.37 -6.63 -9.65
C SER A 24 -7.58 -5.85 -9.10
N MET A 25 -7.79 -5.88 -7.78
CA MET A 25 -8.83 -5.10 -7.09
C MET A 25 -8.61 -3.58 -7.24
N LEU A 26 -7.35 -3.13 -7.16
CA LEU A 26 -6.98 -1.71 -7.29
C LEU A 26 -7.32 -1.10 -8.66
N ARG A 27 -7.64 -1.92 -9.68
CA ARG A 27 -8.15 -1.44 -10.98
C ARG A 27 -9.57 -0.90 -10.90
N HIS A 28 -10.30 -1.18 -9.82
CA HIS A 28 -11.66 -0.69 -9.61
C HIS A 28 -11.61 0.61 -8.78
N PRO A 29 -12.04 1.76 -9.32
CA PRO A 29 -11.97 3.05 -8.63
C PRO A 29 -12.60 3.04 -7.24
N SER A 30 -13.74 2.37 -7.05
CA SER A 30 -14.43 2.28 -5.75
C SER A 30 -13.60 1.54 -4.69
N LEU A 31 -12.90 0.47 -5.08
CA LEU A 31 -12.02 -0.29 -4.19
C LEU A 31 -10.72 0.46 -3.90
N PHE A 32 -10.17 1.11 -4.92
CA PHE A 32 -9.02 1.99 -4.77
C PHE A 32 -9.32 3.11 -3.77
N LYS A 33 -10.44 3.82 -3.95
CA LYS A 33 -10.92 4.88 -3.05
C LYS A 33 -11.04 4.41 -1.60
N LEU A 34 -11.62 3.23 -1.41
CA LEU A 34 -11.76 2.64 -0.09
C LEU A 34 -10.40 2.36 0.55
N LEU A 35 -9.47 1.76 -0.21
CA LEU A 35 -8.15 1.39 0.27
C LEU A 35 -7.29 2.59 0.66
N VAL A 36 -7.36 3.68 -0.11
CA VAL A 36 -6.62 4.93 0.18
C VAL A 36 -7.37 5.88 1.12
N SER A 37 -8.54 5.51 1.63
CA SER A 37 -9.25 6.34 2.61
C SER A 37 -8.52 6.39 3.96
N GLU A 38 -8.74 7.46 4.74
CA GLU A 38 -8.10 7.63 6.06
C GLU A 38 -8.37 6.46 7.01
N GLN A 39 -9.56 5.85 6.89
CA GLN A 39 -9.96 4.72 7.73
C GLN A 39 -9.14 3.45 7.46
N TYR A 40 -8.78 3.19 6.19
CA TYR A 40 -8.20 1.91 5.77
C TYR A 40 -6.72 2.01 5.39
N ALA A 41 -6.24 3.17 4.93
CA ALA A 41 -4.84 3.35 4.55
C ALA A 41 -3.83 2.93 5.64
N PRO A 42 -4.06 3.17 6.94
CA PRO A 42 -3.16 2.69 7.99
C PRO A 42 -3.01 1.16 8.06
N ARG A 43 -4.03 0.42 7.63
CA ARG A 43 -4.05 -1.05 7.68
C ARG A 43 -3.74 -1.69 6.33
N CYS A 44 -3.97 -0.96 5.23
CA CYS A 44 -3.89 -1.51 3.89
C CYS A 44 -2.72 -0.98 3.07
N VAL A 45 -2.29 0.28 3.29
CA VAL A 45 -1.21 0.92 2.54
C VAL A 45 0.08 0.95 3.35
N PHE A 46 0.04 1.45 4.58
CA PHE A 46 1.27 1.67 5.35
C PHE A 46 2.06 0.39 5.67
N PRO A 47 1.45 -0.79 5.90
CA PRO A 47 2.23 -2.01 6.08
C PRO A 47 3.10 -2.38 4.87
N PHE A 48 2.70 -1.96 3.66
CA PHE A 48 3.56 -2.12 2.49
C PHE A 48 4.84 -1.31 2.62
N LEU A 49 4.73 -0.04 3.05
CA LEU A 49 5.87 0.86 3.27
C LEU A 49 6.73 0.43 4.46
N ASP A 50 6.08 0.02 5.56
CA ASP A 50 6.76 -0.20 6.84
C ASP A 50 7.41 -1.59 6.94
N SER A 51 6.86 -2.60 6.25
CA SER A 51 7.25 -4.00 6.47
C SER A 51 7.38 -4.82 5.19
N PHE A 52 6.42 -4.75 4.26
CA PHE A 52 6.40 -5.70 3.15
C PHE A 52 7.50 -5.44 2.11
N VAL A 53 7.82 -4.18 1.82
CA VAL A 53 8.96 -3.84 0.93
C VAL A 53 10.34 -4.16 1.54
N HIS A 54 10.38 -4.43 2.85
CA HIS A 54 11.60 -4.76 3.59
C HIS A 54 11.74 -6.26 3.87
N GLN A 55 10.88 -7.11 3.30
CA GLN A 55 10.97 -8.55 3.50
C GLN A 55 12.31 -9.11 2.97
N PRO A 56 12.92 -10.08 3.66
CA PRO A 56 14.20 -10.66 3.23
C PRO A 56 14.08 -11.47 1.93
N ASN A 57 12.86 -11.86 1.55
CA ASN A 57 12.59 -12.49 0.27
C ASN A 57 12.41 -11.42 -0.81
N PHE A 58 13.33 -11.38 -1.78
CA PHE A 58 13.35 -10.38 -2.85
C PHE A 58 12.08 -10.37 -3.70
N GLU A 59 11.52 -11.53 -4.04
CA GLU A 59 10.29 -11.63 -4.85
C GLU A 59 9.09 -11.03 -4.12
N VAL A 60 8.97 -11.31 -2.82
CA VAL A 60 7.89 -10.75 -2.00
C VAL A 60 8.07 -9.24 -1.81
N ALA A 61 9.31 -8.78 -1.57
CA ALA A 61 9.60 -7.37 -1.42
C ALA A 61 9.38 -6.57 -2.71
N SER A 62 9.76 -7.13 -3.88
CA SER A 62 9.55 -6.49 -5.18
C SER A 62 8.07 -6.46 -5.58
N ASP A 63 7.32 -7.53 -5.30
CA ASP A 63 5.86 -7.56 -5.48
C ASP A 63 5.13 -6.54 -4.60
N ALA A 64 5.56 -6.40 -3.35
CA ALA A 64 5.07 -5.38 -2.44
C ALA A 64 5.38 -3.96 -2.97
N LEU A 65 6.57 -3.74 -3.52
CA LEU A 65 6.95 -2.46 -4.11
C LEU A 65 6.13 -2.12 -5.35
N GLU A 66 5.84 -3.11 -6.21
CA GLU A 66 4.94 -2.93 -7.36
C GLU A 66 3.53 -2.55 -6.89
N THR A 67 3.07 -3.11 -5.78
CA THR A 67 1.78 -2.74 -5.19
C THR A 67 1.78 -1.28 -4.70
N VAL A 68 2.85 -0.84 -4.02
CA VAL A 68 3.03 0.58 -3.63
C VAL A 68 3.01 1.49 -4.86
N ARG A 69 3.73 1.11 -5.92
CA ARG A 69 3.76 1.85 -7.17
C ARG A 69 2.36 2.00 -7.78
N VAL A 70 1.55 0.94 -7.81
CA VAL A 70 0.16 0.99 -8.30
C VAL A 70 -0.67 1.95 -7.45
N ILE A 71 -0.57 1.88 -6.11
CA ILE A 71 -1.32 2.77 -5.21
C ILE A 71 -0.90 4.23 -5.41
N PHE A 72 0.39 4.52 -5.59
CA PHE A 72 0.88 5.91 -5.67
C PHE A 72 0.76 6.53 -7.06
N THR A 73 0.54 5.71 -8.09
CA THR A 73 0.37 6.18 -9.47
C THR A 73 -1.05 6.01 -9.99
N GLY A 74 -1.98 5.54 -9.14
CA GLY A 74 -3.35 5.22 -9.58
C GLY A 74 -3.42 4.09 -10.61
N GLY A 75 -2.36 3.28 -10.75
CA GLY A 75 -2.25 2.22 -11.75
C GLY A 75 -1.80 2.67 -13.14
N GLY A 76 -1.52 3.96 -13.37
CA GLY A 76 -1.18 4.51 -14.70
C GLY A 76 0.23 4.18 -15.20
N GLY A 77 1.13 3.65 -14.36
CA GLY A 77 2.56 3.67 -14.66
C GLY A 77 3.19 2.46 -15.37
N GLY A 78 2.51 1.36 -15.67
CA GLY A 78 3.21 0.22 -16.29
C GLY A 78 2.51 -1.13 -16.22
N ILE A 79 1.59 -1.35 -17.14
CA ILE A 79 1.59 -2.39 -18.17
C ILE A 79 0.47 -1.95 -19.11
N ALA A 80 0.83 -1.43 -20.27
CA ALA A 80 -0.12 -1.05 -21.29
C ALA A 80 -1.03 -2.26 -21.60
N GLY A 81 -2.35 -2.11 -21.46
CA GLY A 81 -3.28 -2.94 -22.24
C GLY A 81 -4.35 -3.76 -21.53
N LEU A 82 -4.89 -3.34 -20.38
CA LEU A 82 -6.17 -3.93 -19.92
C LEU A 82 -7.21 -2.86 -19.55
N ASN A 83 -7.82 -2.33 -20.61
CA ASN A 83 -9.21 -1.89 -20.72
C ASN A 83 -9.77 -1.12 -19.52
N VAL A 84 -9.44 0.17 -19.43
CA VAL A 84 -10.24 1.13 -18.65
C VAL A 84 -11.54 1.32 -19.43
N SER A 85 -12.65 0.79 -18.92
CA SER A 85 -13.99 1.17 -19.38
C SER A 85 -14.09 2.70 -19.37
N PRO A 86 -14.77 3.34 -20.34
CA PRO A 86 -14.87 4.79 -20.38
C PRO A 86 -15.48 5.26 -19.05
N VAL A 87 -14.67 5.98 -18.28
CA VAL A 87 -15.07 6.63 -17.03
C VAL A 87 -16.23 7.56 -17.39
N SER A 88 -17.35 7.42 -16.68
CA SER A 88 -18.50 8.29 -16.87
C SER A 88 -18.08 9.72 -16.48
N GLU A 89 -18.44 10.71 -17.30
CA GLU A 89 -18.08 12.11 -17.07
C GLU A 89 -18.48 12.54 -15.64
N GLY A 90 -17.48 12.72 -14.76
CA GLY A 90 -17.68 13.12 -13.35
C GLY A 90 -17.18 12.14 -12.28
N GLU A 91 -16.71 10.94 -12.64
CA GLU A 91 -16.05 10.03 -11.68
C GLU A 91 -14.56 10.37 -11.51
N GLU A 92 -14.16 10.56 -10.26
CA GLU A 92 -12.77 10.79 -9.83
C GLU A 92 -11.88 9.61 -10.25
N THR A 93 -10.80 9.92 -10.97
CA THR A 93 -9.86 8.91 -11.47
C THR A 93 -8.99 8.34 -10.34
N THR A 94 -8.46 7.12 -10.52
CA THR A 94 -7.52 6.53 -9.57
C THR A 94 -6.24 7.33 -9.43
N GLU A 95 -5.83 8.04 -10.48
CA GLU A 95 -4.69 8.95 -10.48
C GLU A 95 -4.93 10.19 -9.61
N GLU A 96 -6.11 10.82 -9.73
CA GLU A 96 -6.52 11.93 -8.87
C GLU A 96 -6.60 11.49 -7.40
N MET A 97 -7.18 10.32 -7.13
CA MET A 97 -7.24 9.75 -5.78
C MET A 97 -5.85 9.46 -5.21
N ALA A 98 -4.93 8.94 -6.02
CA ALA A 98 -3.54 8.71 -5.61
C ALA A 98 -2.82 10.02 -5.30
N SER A 99 -2.99 11.03 -6.15
CA SER A 99 -2.43 12.37 -5.95
C SER A 99 -2.96 13.01 -4.67
N ALA A 100 -4.28 12.99 -4.47
CA ALA A 100 -4.92 13.49 -3.26
C ALA A 100 -4.43 12.75 -2.00
N PHE A 101 -4.26 11.42 -2.08
CA PHE A 101 -3.72 10.60 -1.00
C PHE A 101 -2.29 11.01 -0.60
N LEU A 102 -1.44 11.30 -1.59
CA LEU A 102 -0.05 11.74 -1.35
C LEU A 102 0.06 13.17 -0.81
N GLN A 103 -0.91 14.03 -1.14
CA GLN A 103 -0.94 15.43 -0.69
C GLN A 103 -1.59 15.62 0.69
N ARG A 104 -2.10 14.56 1.32
CA ARG A 104 -2.69 14.65 2.66
C ARG A 104 -1.69 15.20 3.67
N GLU A 105 -2.14 16.08 4.56
CA GLU A 105 -1.34 16.53 5.69
C GLU A 105 -1.16 15.38 6.68
N TYR A 106 0.02 14.77 6.67
CA TYR A 106 0.41 13.68 7.55
C TYR A 106 0.82 14.15 8.97
N ASN A 107 0.49 15.37 9.37
CA ASN A 107 0.99 15.98 10.60
C ASN A 107 0.71 15.10 11.84
N SER A 108 -0.50 14.55 11.98
CA SER A 108 -0.86 13.68 13.11
C SER A 108 -0.21 12.28 13.05
N VAL A 109 0.01 11.74 11.85
CA VAL A 109 0.60 10.39 11.65
C VAL A 109 2.13 10.43 11.78
N ILE A 110 2.77 11.52 11.36
CA ILE A 110 4.20 11.76 11.52
C ILE A 110 4.52 12.00 12.99
N GLU A 111 3.72 12.77 13.72
CA GLU A 111 3.87 12.98 15.17
C GLU A 111 3.73 11.70 15.98
N GLU A 112 2.81 10.80 15.61
CA GLU A 112 2.63 9.51 16.30
C GLU A 112 3.74 8.49 15.95
N ARG A 113 4.32 8.56 14.74
CA ARG A 113 5.35 7.63 14.24
C ARG A 113 6.78 8.06 14.56
N PHE A 114 7.08 9.35 14.52
CA PHE A 114 8.34 9.89 15.03
C PHE A 114 8.19 10.11 16.53
N ASN A 115 8.58 9.10 17.30
CA ASN A 115 8.71 9.19 18.76
C ASN A 115 9.39 10.53 19.12
N GLU A 116 8.70 11.39 19.87
CA GLU A 116 9.20 12.72 20.33
C GLU A 116 10.61 12.62 20.96
N LYS A 117 10.94 11.45 21.52
CA LYS A 117 12.26 11.10 22.08
C LYS A 117 13.40 11.03 21.06
N MET A 118 13.12 10.96 19.76
CA MET A 118 14.13 11.03 18.69
C MET A 118 14.39 12.46 18.21
N LEU A 119 13.50 13.41 18.54
CA LEU A 119 13.66 14.84 18.26
C LEU A 119 14.25 15.60 19.45
N SER A 120 14.15 15.06 20.67
CA SER A 120 14.88 15.58 21.84
C SER A 120 16.33 15.06 21.87
N GLY A 121 17.09 15.30 20.81
CA GLY A 121 18.55 15.23 20.86
C GLY A 121 19.07 16.53 21.46
N SER A 122 19.71 16.43 22.63
CA SER A 122 20.44 17.48 23.36
C SER A 122 20.75 18.77 22.58
N ALA A 123 20.23 19.89 23.09
CA ALA A 123 20.90 21.19 23.08
C ALA A 123 20.72 21.84 24.45
#